data_AF-A0AAV4ZIV1-F1
#
_entry.id   AF-A0AAV4ZIV1-F1
#
_cell.length_a   1.000
_cell.length_b   1.000
_cell.length_c   1.000
_cell.angle_alpha   90.00
_cell.angle_beta   90.00
_cell.angle_gamma   90.00
#
_symmetry.space_group_name_H-M   'P 1'
#
loop_
_entity.id
_entity.type
_entity.pdbx_description
1 polymer ?
#
loop_
_entity_poly.entity_id
_entity_poly.type
_entity_poly.pdbx_seq_one_letter_code
_entity_poly.pdbx_strand_id
1 'polypeptide(L)'
;MIRHGETPFLECSSKGDKRFSAFSARLRSHGGRSIEEIYQAAKVFEDGATGLGWRAAKGRRAVNMADVRLLYARLWDLHVAENPDLLHVLQAQSGLSDVFGQPGKACQATELWRIRNRHRPVAGVAMPVPVQGELF
;
A
#
# COMPACT_ATOMS: atom_id res chain seq x y z
N MET A 1 1.86 12.56 10.77
CA MET A 1 2.09 11.13 11.07
C MET A 1 0.75 10.43 11.17
N ILE A 2 0.62 9.28 10.52
CA ILE A 2 -0.50 8.34 10.68
C ILE A 2 0.01 7.10 11.43
N ARG A 3 -0.84 6.51 12.28
CA ARG A 3 -0.59 5.26 12.99
C ARG A 3 -1.84 4.39 12.95
N HIS A 4 -1.64 3.08 12.84
CA HIS A 4 -2.68 2.06 12.95
C HIS A 4 -2.22 0.96 13.89
N GLY A 5 -3.13 0.40 14.68
CA GLY A 5 -2.82 -0.65 15.66
C GLY A 5 -2.12 -0.13 16.92
N GLU A 6 -1.27 -0.97 17.49
CA GLU A 6 -0.62 -0.75 18.79
C GLU A 6 0.91 -0.82 18.69
N THR A 7 1.59 -0.17 19.63
CA THR A 7 3.06 -0.22 19.73
C THR A 7 3.58 -1.66 19.95
N PRO A 8 4.73 -2.05 19.38
CA PRO A 8 5.62 -1.29 18.50
C PRO A 8 5.05 -1.06 17.09
N PHE A 9 5.40 0.10 16.50
CA PHE A 9 5.01 0.44 15.13
C PHE A 9 6.13 0.13 14.13
N LEU A 10 5.82 -0.60 13.07
CA LEU A 10 6.68 -0.66 11.88
C LEU A 10 6.51 0.63 11.07
N GLU A 11 7.57 1.42 11.00
CA GLU A 11 7.60 2.65 10.20
C GLU A 11 7.72 2.31 8.71
N CYS A 12 6.68 2.66 7.95
CA CYS A 12 6.54 2.31 6.54
C CYS A 12 7.10 3.39 5.60
N SER A 13 7.51 4.57 6.09
CA SER A 13 8.10 5.59 5.22
C SER A 13 9.54 5.31 4.83
N SER A 14 10.09 6.18 4.01
CA SER A 14 11.51 6.17 3.62
C SER A 14 12.48 6.33 4.80
N LYS A 15 11.99 6.71 6.00
CA LYS A 15 12.76 6.74 7.25
C LYS A 15 12.77 5.42 8.01
N GLY A 16 11.95 4.44 7.63
CA GLY A 16 11.87 3.13 8.25
C GLY A 16 12.20 2.01 7.27
N ASP A 17 11.35 0.98 7.21
CA ASP A 17 11.54 -0.14 6.30
C ASP A 17 11.14 0.26 4.87
N LYS A 18 12.16 0.44 4.03
CA LYS A 18 12.01 0.89 2.64
C LYS A 18 11.16 -0.05 1.78
N ARG A 19 11.01 -1.32 2.14
CA ARG A 19 10.13 -2.26 1.40
C ARG A 19 8.67 -1.82 1.41
N PHE A 20 8.30 -1.02 2.41
CA PHE A 20 6.96 -0.46 2.62
C PHE A 20 6.87 1.02 2.28
N SER A 21 7.93 1.61 1.72
CA SER A 21 7.93 2.99 1.26
C SER A 21 7.51 3.08 -0.20
N ALA A 22 6.54 3.94 -0.52
CA ALA A 22 6.08 4.16 -1.89
C ALA A 22 7.21 4.59 -2.85
N PHE A 23 8.26 5.24 -2.33
CA PHE A 23 9.44 5.66 -3.11
C PHE A 23 10.36 4.49 -3.49
N SER A 24 10.25 3.35 -2.81
CA SER A 24 11.16 2.19 -2.98
C SER A 24 10.41 0.91 -3.38
N ALA A 25 9.11 0.82 -3.12
CA ALA A 25 8.24 -0.27 -3.55
C ALA A 25 8.09 -0.27 -5.07
N ARG A 26 8.83 -1.16 -5.75
CA ARG A 26 8.85 -1.29 -7.22
C ARG A 26 7.97 -2.43 -7.69
N LEU A 27 7.14 -2.16 -8.70
CA LEU A 27 6.21 -3.11 -9.29
C LEU A 27 6.78 -3.70 -10.59
N ARG A 28 6.96 -5.02 -10.63
CA ARG A 28 7.41 -5.76 -11.82
C ARG A 28 6.40 -5.66 -12.95
N SER A 29 5.11 -5.76 -12.63
CA SER A 29 4.00 -5.54 -13.60
C SER A 29 4.01 -4.16 -14.25
N HIS A 30 4.70 -3.18 -13.67
CA HIS A 30 4.79 -1.81 -14.16
C HIS A 30 6.22 -1.44 -14.61
N GLY A 31 6.97 -2.42 -15.09
CA GLY A 31 8.31 -2.20 -15.63
C GLY A 31 9.32 -1.71 -14.59
N GLY A 32 9.15 -2.08 -13.32
CA GLY A 32 10.05 -1.72 -12.23
C GLY A 32 9.88 -0.30 -11.69
N ARG A 33 8.83 0.43 -12.13
CA ARG A 33 8.49 1.74 -11.56
C ARG A 33 8.02 1.58 -10.11
N SER A 34 8.35 2.58 -9.29
CA SER A 34 7.88 2.66 -7.91
C SER A 34 6.40 3.08 -7.84
N ILE A 35 5.74 2.73 -6.75
CA ILE A 35 4.35 3.15 -6.48
C ILE A 35 4.23 4.68 -6.56
N GLU A 36 5.19 5.41 -5.99
CA GLU A 36 5.20 6.88 -6.03
C GLU A 36 5.29 7.41 -7.47
N GLU A 37 6.16 6.86 -8.31
CA GLU A 37 6.29 7.25 -9.71
C GLU A 37 4.97 7.08 -10.47
N ILE A 38 4.31 5.92 -10.29
CA ILE A 38 3.04 5.61 -10.96
C ILE A 38 1.92 6.53 -10.42
N TYR A 39 1.86 6.73 -9.10
CA TYR A 39 0.89 7.59 -8.44
C TYR A 39 0.99 9.05 -8.88
N GLN A 40 2.20 9.60 -8.96
CA GLN A 40 2.42 10.97 -9.41
C GLN A 40 2.10 11.11 -10.91
N ALA A 41 2.51 10.13 -11.73
CA ALA A 41 2.27 10.16 -13.16
C ALA A 41 0.77 10.11 -13.53
N ALA A 42 -0.05 9.44 -12.72
CA ALA A 42 -1.49 9.30 -12.95
C ALA A 42 -2.32 10.57 -12.63
N LYS A 43 -1.71 11.59 -12.02
CA LYS A 43 -2.40 12.84 -11.72
C LYS A 43 -2.73 13.58 -13.01
N VAL A 44 -3.97 14.07 -13.09
CA VAL A 44 -4.45 14.95 -14.15
C VAL A 44 -4.69 16.32 -13.54
N PHE A 45 -4.13 17.36 -14.15
CA PHE A 45 -4.26 18.74 -13.71
C PHE A 45 -5.38 19.47 -14.47
N GLU A 46 -5.74 20.68 -14.03
CA GLU A 46 -6.87 21.45 -14.58
C GLU A 46 -6.78 21.74 -16.09
N ASP A 47 -5.57 21.81 -16.65
CA ASP A 47 -5.29 21.97 -18.08
C ASP A 47 -5.23 20.64 -18.85
N GLY A 48 -5.57 19.52 -18.20
CA GLY A 48 -5.48 18.17 -18.76
C GLY A 48 -4.07 17.57 -18.75
N ALA A 49 -3.04 18.29 -18.30
CA ALA A 49 -1.68 17.75 -18.25
C ALA A 49 -1.58 16.55 -17.30
N THR A 50 -0.68 15.62 -17.60
CA THR A 50 -0.41 14.42 -16.81
C THR A 50 1.06 14.00 -16.93
N GLY A 51 1.52 13.05 -16.12
CA GLY A 51 2.92 12.57 -16.18
C GLY A 51 3.97 13.61 -15.75
N LEU A 52 3.56 14.69 -15.07
CA LEU A 52 4.46 15.78 -14.73
C LEU A 52 5.43 15.39 -13.60
N GLY A 53 6.71 15.72 -13.79
CA GLY A 53 7.69 15.64 -12.71
C GLY A 53 7.39 16.65 -11.59
N TRP A 54 7.97 16.44 -10.40
CA TRP A 54 7.66 17.22 -9.20
C TRP A 54 7.82 18.74 -9.37
N ARG A 55 8.79 19.21 -10.17
CA ARG A 55 8.99 20.65 -10.46
C ARG A 55 7.81 21.24 -11.22
N ALA A 56 7.36 20.54 -12.26
CA ALA A 56 6.25 20.96 -13.11
C ALA A 56 4.89 20.80 -12.41
N ALA A 57 4.76 19.85 -11.49
CA ALA A 57 3.56 19.64 -10.67
C ALA A 57 3.45 20.59 -9.47
N LYS A 58 4.54 21.27 -9.08
CA LYS A 58 4.57 22.11 -7.87
C LYS A 58 3.56 23.25 -7.97
N GLY A 59 2.73 23.40 -6.93
CA GLY A 59 1.70 24.44 -6.85
C GLY A 59 0.43 24.15 -7.66
N ARG A 60 0.38 23.04 -8.41
CA ARG A 60 -0.78 22.66 -9.21
C ARG A 60 -1.68 21.71 -8.43
N ARG A 61 -2.98 21.82 -8.68
CA ARG A 61 -4.00 20.94 -8.12
C ARG A 61 -4.41 19.90 -9.16
N ALA A 62 -4.33 18.63 -8.79
CA ALA A 62 -4.88 17.56 -9.60
C ALA A 62 -6.40 17.46 -9.39
N VAL A 63 -7.14 17.24 -10.46
CA VAL A 63 -8.62 17.19 -10.46
C VAL A 63 -9.16 15.77 -10.26
N ASN A 64 -8.35 14.75 -10.56
CA ASN A 64 -8.72 13.32 -10.48
C ASN A 64 -8.25 12.64 -9.19
N MET A 65 -8.14 13.39 -8.08
CA MET A 65 -7.57 12.87 -6.83
C MET A 65 -8.38 11.73 -6.19
N ALA A 66 -9.63 11.50 -6.58
CA ALA A 66 -10.41 10.34 -6.15
C ALA A 66 -9.90 9.06 -6.85
N ASP A 67 -9.79 9.09 -8.18
CA ASP A 67 -9.31 7.96 -8.98
C ASP A 67 -7.86 7.61 -8.66
N VAL A 68 -7.02 8.64 -8.49
CA VAL A 68 -5.60 8.46 -8.15
C VAL A 68 -5.41 7.82 -6.76
N ARG A 69 -6.34 8.03 -5.82
CA ARG A 69 -6.34 7.32 -4.54
C ARG A 69 -6.73 5.86 -4.68
N LEU A 70 -7.73 5.56 -5.52
CA LEU A 70 -8.11 4.16 -5.82
C LEU A 70 -6.96 3.42 -6.49
N LEU A 71 -6.26 4.08 -7.43
CA LEU A 71 -5.04 3.56 -8.03
C LEU A 71 -3.98 3.27 -6.96
N TYR A 72 -3.71 4.23 -6.06
CA TYR A 72 -2.72 4.06 -4.99
C TYR A 72 -2.99 2.81 -4.14
N ALA A 73 -4.25 2.58 -3.75
CA ALA A 73 -4.64 1.39 -3.00
C ALA A 73 -4.37 0.09 -3.79
N ARG A 74 -4.72 0.06 -5.09
CA ARG A 74 -4.48 -1.09 -5.98
C ARG A 74 -2.99 -1.36 -6.19
N LEU A 75 -2.16 -0.32 -6.28
CA LEU A 75 -0.72 -0.47 -6.42
C LEU A 75 -0.10 -1.15 -5.19
N TRP A 76 -0.61 -0.86 -3.99
CA TRP A 76 -0.22 -1.58 -2.78
C TRP A 76 -0.69 -3.04 -2.76
N ASP A 77 -1.91 -3.32 -3.22
CA ASP A 77 -2.39 -4.69 -3.37
C ASP A 77 -1.47 -5.49 -4.31
N LEU A 78 -1.12 -4.91 -5.46
CA LEU A 78 -0.19 -5.50 -6.44
C LEU A 78 1.20 -5.70 -5.85
N HIS A 79 1.72 -4.72 -5.11
CA HIS A 79 3.07 -4.81 -4.55
C HIS A 79 3.20 -5.93 -3.53
N VAL A 80 2.18 -6.12 -2.68
CA VAL A 80 2.14 -7.24 -1.74
C VAL A 80 1.92 -8.57 -2.48
N ALA A 81 1.07 -8.62 -3.50
CA ALA A 81 0.87 -9.82 -4.31
C ALA A 81 2.14 -10.26 -5.05
N GLU A 82 2.94 -9.30 -5.54
CA GLU A 82 4.22 -9.56 -6.19
C GLU A 82 5.33 -9.95 -5.20
N ASN A 83 5.14 -9.69 -3.90
CA ASN A 83 6.16 -9.92 -2.87
C ASN A 83 5.50 -10.57 -1.65
N PRO A 84 5.08 -11.85 -1.74
CA PRO A 84 4.24 -12.49 -0.72
C PRO A 84 4.86 -12.50 0.68
N ASP A 85 6.19 -12.54 0.79
CA ASP A 85 6.89 -12.45 2.08
C ASP A 85 6.59 -11.16 2.86
N LEU A 86 6.26 -10.07 2.17
CA LEU A 86 5.89 -8.82 2.81
C LEU A 86 4.59 -8.95 3.60
N LEU A 87 3.65 -9.79 3.16
CA LEU A 87 2.41 -10.03 3.89
C LEU A 87 2.70 -10.63 5.27
N HIS A 88 3.63 -11.59 5.35
CA HIS A 88 4.02 -12.22 6.61
C HIS A 88 4.64 -11.19 7.56
N VAL A 89 5.51 -10.30 7.03
CA VAL A 89 6.09 -9.21 7.82
C VAL A 89 5.00 -8.30 8.39
N LEU A 90 4.02 -7.89 7.57
CA LEU A 90 2.90 -7.04 7.99
C LEU A 90 2.03 -7.71 9.06
N GLN A 91 1.71 -9.00 8.88
CA GLN A 91 0.89 -9.76 9.84
C GLN A 91 1.57 -9.93 11.19
N ALA A 92 2.90 -10.01 11.22
CA ALA A 92 3.69 -10.09 12.45
C ALA A 92 3.72 -8.77 13.26
N GLN A 93 3.34 -7.63 12.69
CA GLN A 93 3.35 -6.35 13.40
C GLN A 93 2.07 -6.12 14.19
N SER A 94 2.21 -5.53 15.38
CA SER A 94 1.09 -5.02 16.21
C SER A 94 0.56 -3.68 15.70
N GLY A 95 1.40 -2.87 15.06
CA GLY A 95 1.03 -1.58 14.50
C GLY A 95 1.92 -1.14 13.35
N LEU A 96 1.39 -0.23 12.53
CA LEU A 96 2.10 0.40 11.41
C LEU A 96 2.06 1.92 11.57
N SER A 97 3.13 2.61 11.17
CA SER A 97 3.19 4.07 11.13
C SER A 97 3.73 4.62 9.82
N ASP A 98 3.32 5.84 9.51
CA ASP A 98 3.93 6.67 8.48
C ASP A 98 4.16 8.07 9.06
N VAL A 99 5.41 8.43 9.30
CA VAL A 99 5.78 9.75 9.84
C VAL A 99 5.32 10.91 8.96
N PHE A 100 5.28 10.72 7.63
CA PHE A 100 4.85 11.74 6.66
C PHE A 100 3.36 11.68 6.36
N GLY A 101 2.67 10.62 6.77
CA GLY A 101 1.23 10.44 6.58
C GLY A 101 0.41 11.59 7.18
N GLN A 102 -0.63 12.01 6.46
CA GLN A 102 -1.56 13.06 6.85
C GLN A 102 -3.01 12.59 6.69
N PRO A 103 -3.92 12.91 7.63
CA PRO A 103 -5.33 12.59 7.51
C PRO A 103 -5.94 13.07 6.17
N GLY A 104 -6.79 12.23 5.57
CA GLY A 104 -7.44 12.54 4.29
C GLY A 104 -6.51 12.50 3.06
N LYS A 105 -5.24 12.13 3.20
CA LYS A 105 -4.30 11.94 2.08
C LYS A 105 -4.00 10.45 1.88
N ALA A 106 -3.53 10.09 0.69
CA ALA A 106 -3.00 8.75 0.44
C ALA A 106 -1.83 8.48 1.39
N CYS A 107 -1.80 7.29 1.99
CA CYS A 107 -0.85 6.95 3.05
C CYS A 107 -0.52 5.46 3.00
N GLN A 108 0.76 5.12 2.89
CA GLN A 108 1.22 3.72 2.78
C GLN A 108 0.87 2.89 4.02
N ALA A 109 1.02 3.44 5.23
CA ALA A 109 0.65 2.72 6.46
C ALA A 109 -0.85 2.38 6.51
N THR A 110 -1.69 3.20 5.89
CA THR A 110 -3.14 2.95 5.83
C THR A 110 -3.46 1.81 4.86
N GLU A 111 -2.88 1.84 3.67
CA GLU A 111 -3.11 0.78 2.68
C GLU A 111 -2.53 -0.57 3.12
N LEU A 112 -1.33 -0.56 3.72
CA LEU A 112 -0.71 -1.76 4.26
C LEU A 112 -1.50 -2.34 5.44
N TRP A 113 -2.06 -1.49 6.31
CA TRP A 113 -2.93 -1.95 7.40
C TRP A 113 -4.23 -2.57 6.87
N ARG A 114 -4.82 -1.97 5.83
CA ARG A 114 -5.99 -2.54 5.12
C ARG A 114 -5.67 -3.93 4.57
N ILE A 115 -4.55 -4.08 3.86
CA ILE A 115 -4.12 -5.36 3.28
C ILE A 115 -3.87 -6.41 4.36
N ARG A 116 -3.16 -6.04 5.43
CA ARG A 116 -2.90 -6.90 6.59
C ARG A 116 -4.20 -7.48 7.16
N ASN A 117 -5.18 -6.61 7.43
CA ASN A 117 -6.43 -7.02 8.07
C ASN A 117 -7.32 -7.86 7.16
N ARG A 118 -7.29 -7.63 5.84
CA ARG A 118 -8.01 -8.46 4.87
C ARG A 118 -7.53 -9.91 4.85
N HIS A 119 -6.25 -10.15 5.17
CA HIS A 119 -5.65 -11.49 5.21
C HIS A 119 -5.52 -12.04 6.62
N ARG A 120 -5.99 -11.33 7.65
CA ARG A 120 -6.04 -11.89 9.00
C ARG A 120 -7.12 -12.98 8.98
N PRO A 121 -6.82 -14.20 9.46
CA PRO A 121 -7.87 -15.18 9.68
C PRO A 121 -8.94 -14.54 10.55
N VAL A 122 -10.20 -14.60 10.13
CA VAL A 122 -11.32 -14.23 11.00
C VAL A 122 -11.21 -15.12 12.22
N ALA A 123 -10.95 -14.54 13.38
CA ALA A 123 -10.98 -15.27 14.64
C ALA A 123 -12.41 -15.81 14.81
N GLY A 124 -12.62 -17.08 14.44
CA GLY A 124 -13.93 -17.74 14.55
C GLY A 124 -14.34 -18.69 13.42
N VAL A 125 -13.65 -18.75 12.27
CA VAL A 125 -13.94 -19.78 11.27
C VAL A 125 -12.84 -20.82 11.28
N ALA A 126 -13.08 -21.92 11.99
CA ALA A 126 -12.30 -23.13 11.85
C ALA A 126 -12.30 -23.53 10.37
N MET A 127 -11.11 -23.57 9.75
CA MET A 127 -10.95 -24.22 8.46
C MET A 127 -11.42 -25.67 8.60
N PRO A 128 -12.31 -26.19 7.74
CA PRO A 128 -12.64 -27.60 7.78
C PRO A 128 -11.36 -28.38 7.55
N VAL A 129 -11.01 -29.21 8.54
CA VAL A 129 -9.92 -30.18 8.43
C VAL A 129 -10.28 -31.10 7.25
N PRO A 130 -9.38 -31.31 6.27
CA PRO A 130 -9.66 -32.30 5.23
C PRO A 130 -9.79 -33.65 5.92
N VAL A 131 -10.97 -34.26 5.80
CA VAL A 131 -11.22 -35.62 6.27
C VAL A 131 -10.32 -36.53 5.46
N GLN A 132 -9.26 -37.03 6.08
CA GLN A 132 -8.48 -38.13 5.53
C GLN A 132 -9.33 -39.38 5.63
N GLY A 133 -9.63 -39.97 4.47
CA GLY A 133 -10.17 -41.32 4.36
C GLY A 133 -11.59 -41.34 3.81
N GLU A 134 -11.69 -41.53 2.50
CA GLU A 134 -12.35 -42.74 1.99
C GLU A 134 -11.46 -43.27 0.85
N LEU A 135 -10.62 -44.24 1.21
CA LEU A 135 -10.22 -45.29 0.28
C LEU A 135 -11.47 -46.16 0.08
N PHE A 136 -12.07 -46.08 -1.11
CA PHE A 136 -12.71 -47.22 -1.78
C PHE A 136 -12.61 -47.00 -3.29
#